data_AF-A0A929ZGF7-F1
#
_entry.id   AF-A0A929ZGF7-F1
#
_cell.length_a   1.000
_cell.length_b   1.000
_cell.length_c   1.000
_cell.angle_alpha   90.00
_cell.angle_beta   90.00
_cell.angle_gamma   90.00
#
_symmetry.space_group_name_H-M   'P 1'
#
loop_
_entity.id
_entity.type
_entity.pdbx_description
1 polymer ?
#
loop_
_entity_poly.entity_id
_entity_poly.type
_entity_poly.pdbx_seq_one_letter_code
_entity_poly.pdbx_strand_id
1 'polypeptide(L)'
;MSVTEQDVRAAAPANAPEDVIKWVAEIAELTTPDAIEFSDGSQEEWDRLTSQMVESGMFTKLNEEKRPNSFLARSKPSDVARVESRTFICCEKEEDAGPTNHWADPKEMKATLHEKFTGAMKGRTMY
;
A
#
# COMPACT_ATOMS: atom_id res chain seq x y z
N MET A 1 15.64 9.63 7.81
CA MET A 1 15.92 10.55 6.68
C MET A 1 14.74 10.43 5.76
N SER A 2 14.21 11.53 5.21
CA SER A 2 13.09 11.46 4.27
C SER A 2 13.59 10.95 2.91
N VAL A 3 12.86 10.02 2.31
CA VAL A 3 13.11 9.57 0.93
C VAL A 3 12.98 10.77 -0.03
N THR A 4 13.96 10.93 -0.92
CA THR A 4 14.00 12.01 -1.93
C THR A 4 13.55 11.51 -3.30
N GLU A 5 13.25 12.41 -4.23
CA GLU A 5 12.98 12.04 -5.63
C GLU A 5 14.17 11.31 -6.27
N GLN A 6 15.41 11.66 -5.88
CA GLN A 6 16.60 10.95 -6.37
C GLN A 6 16.63 9.49 -5.89
N ASP A 7 16.20 9.24 -4.65
CA ASP A 7 16.08 7.88 -4.12
C ASP A 7 14.99 7.09 -4.85
N VAL A 8 13.84 7.74 -5.14
CA VAL A 8 12.76 7.14 -5.96
C VAL A 8 13.29 6.73 -7.33
N ARG A 9 14.02 7.63 -8.02
CA ARG A 9 14.62 7.36 -9.32
C ARG A 9 15.65 6.25 -9.29
N ALA A 10 16.43 6.16 -8.21
CA ALA A 10 17.42 5.11 -8.04
C ALA A 10 16.77 3.73 -7.82
N ALA A 11 15.61 3.69 -7.16
CA ALA A 11 14.85 2.46 -6.92
C ALA A 11 13.93 2.06 -8.09
N ALA A 12 13.52 3.01 -8.92
CA ALA A 12 12.59 2.78 -10.03
C ALA A 12 13.21 1.94 -11.15
N PRO A 13 12.41 1.11 -11.85
CA PRO A 13 12.88 0.39 -13.02
C PRO A 13 13.19 1.36 -14.17
N ALA A 14 14.12 0.98 -15.05
CA ALA A 14 14.63 1.87 -16.10
C ALA A 14 13.56 2.36 -17.10
N ASN A 15 12.43 1.65 -17.20
CA ASN A 15 11.29 1.98 -18.05
C ASN A 15 10.15 2.70 -17.30
N ALA A 16 10.35 3.10 -16.04
CA ALA A 16 9.35 3.84 -15.28
C ALA A 16 9.04 5.18 -15.97
N PRO A 17 7.75 5.46 -16.27
CA PRO A 17 7.35 6.76 -16.78
C PRO A 17 7.65 7.90 -15.80
N GLU A 18 7.95 9.07 -16.33
CA GLU A 18 8.32 10.25 -15.54
C GLU A 18 7.19 10.73 -14.61
N ASP A 19 5.94 10.61 -15.05
CA ASP A 19 4.76 10.93 -14.23
C ASP A 19 4.58 9.96 -13.06
N VAL A 20 4.92 8.69 -13.23
CA VAL A 20 4.95 7.71 -12.13
C VAL A 20 6.02 8.08 -11.11
N ILE A 21 7.23 8.41 -11.54
CA ILE A 21 8.33 8.80 -10.63
C ILE A 21 7.93 10.01 -9.80
N LYS A 22 7.36 11.05 -10.43
CA LYS A 22 6.89 12.25 -9.74
C LYS A 22 5.80 11.93 -8.74
N TRP A 23 4.80 11.16 -9.16
CA TRP A 23 3.71 10.76 -8.27
C TRP A 23 4.22 9.99 -7.05
N VAL A 24 5.12 9.02 -7.24
CA VAL A 24 5.72 8.26 -6.12
C VAL A 24 6.51 9.19 -5.20
N ALA A 25 7.27 10.15 -5.73
CA ALA A 25 7.97 11.15 -4.92
C ALA A 25 7.01 12.03 -4.09
N GLU A 26 5.90 12.48 -4.67
CA GLU A 26 4.85 13.24 -3.97
C GLU A 26 4.22 12.42 -2.83
N ILE A 27 3.94 11.12 -3.07
CA ILE A 27 3.40 10.23 -2.04
C ILE A 27 4.44 9.96 -0.94
N ALA A 28 5.72 9.78 -1.30
CA ALA A 28 6.79 9.58 -0.32
C ALA A 28 6.99 10.81 0.58
N GLU A 29 6.88 12.01 0.02
CA GLU A 29 6.92 13.26 0.79
C GLU A 29 5.75 13.31 1.79
N LEU A 30 4.54 12.94 1.37
CA LEU A 30 3.36 12.92 2.23
C LEU A 30 3.46 11.85 3.34
N THR A 31 3.81 10.61 2.99
CA THR A 31 3.72 9.47 3.92
C THR A 31 4.98 9.24 4.75
N THR A 32 6.09 9.88 4.37
CA THR A 32 7.41 9.84 5.02
C THR A 32 7.91 8.42 5.32
N PRO A 33 8.06 7.53 4.31
CA PRO A 33 8.61 6.20 4.53
C PRO A 33 10.12 6.26 4.85
N ASP A 34 10.65 5.16 5.38
CA ASP A 34 12.09 5.01 5.64
C ASP A 34 12.85 4.50 4.41
N ALA A 35 12.15 3.83 3.48
CA ALA A 35 12.71 3.28 2.24
C ALA A 35 11.63 3.19 1.15
N ILE A 36 12.05 3.14 -0.11
CA ILE A 36 11.22 2.81 -1.28
C ILE A 36 11.78 1.57 -1.97
N GLU A 37 10.89 0.70 -2.43
CA GLU A 37 11.22 -0.49 -3.19
C GLU A 37 10.20 -0.66 -4.32
N PHE A 38 10.61 -0.66 -5.59
CA PHE A 38 9.70 -0.97 -6.69
C PHE A 38 9.64 -2.48 -6.89
N SER A 39 8.46 -3.07 -6.70
CA SER A 39 8.32 -4.52 -6.84
C SER A 39 8.47 -5.01 -8.28
N ASP A 40 9.27 -6.05 -8.48
CA ASP A 40 9.56 -6.64 -9.80
C ASP A 40 8.75 -7.91 -10.10
N GLY A 41 8.09 -8.49 -9.08
CA GLY A 41 7.28 -9.70 -9.20
C GLY A 41 8.07 -10.99 -9.42
N SER A 42 9.38 -10.96 -9.22
CA SER A 42 10.25 -12.13 -9.36
C SER A 42 10.05 -13.15 -8.24
N GLN A 43 10.50 -14.39 -8.48
CA GLN A 43 10.49 -15.42 -7.45
C GLN A 43 11.44 -15.07 -6.28
N GLU A 44 12.55 -14.40 -6.56
CA GLU A 44 13.50 -13.94 -5.52
C GLU A 44 12.85 -12.89 -4.61
N GLU A 45 12.10 -11.95 -5.17
CA GLU A 45 11.31 -10.99 -4.41
C GLU A 45 10.27 -11.71 -3.54
N TRP A 46 9.50 -12.64 -4.13
CA TRP A 46 8.50 -13.42 -3.40
C TRP A 46 9.12 -14.18 -2.22
N ASP A 47 10.23 -14.88 -2.44
CA ASP A 47 10.91 -15.67 -1.43
C ASP A 47 11.47 -14.76 -0.31
N ARG A 48 12.04 -13.61 -0.66
CA ARG A 48 12.54 -12.61 0.30
C ARG A 48 11.40 -12.03 1.14
N LEU A 49 10.33 -11.54 0.52
CA LEU A 49 9.22 -10.89 1.22
C LEU A 49 8.46 -11.88 2.12
N THR A 50 8.18 -13.09 1.63
CA THR A 50 7.51 -14.11 2.45
C THR A 50 8.37 -14.58 3.62
N SER A 51 9.70 -14.66 3.44
CA SER A 51 10.62 -14.94 4.54
C SER A 51 10.59 -13.84 5.61
N GLN A 52 10.63 -12.57 5.22
CA GLN A 52 10.49 -11.43 6.14
C GLN A 52 9.14 -11.45 6.88
N MET A 53 8.05 -11.84 6.20
CA MET A 53 6.72 -11.98 6.83
C MET A 53 6.67 -13.15 7.83
N VAL A 54 7.42 -14.23 7.61
CA VAL A 54 7.56 -15.32 8.60
C VAL A 54 8.40 -14.87 9.78
N GLU A 55 9.54 -14.20 9.54
CA GLU A 55 10.43 -13.68 10.60
C GLU A 55 9.74 -12.66 11.51
N SER A 56 8.91 -11.78 10.93
CA SER A 56 8.11 -10.82 11.70
C SER A 56 6.92 -11.44 12.43
N GLY A 57 6.61 -12.72 12.18
CA GLY A 57 5.45 -13.41 12.76
C GLY A 57 4.11 -13.07 12.09
N MET A 58 4.11 -12.31 10.99
CA MET A 58 2.91 -12.04 10.20
C MET A 58 2.38 -13.32 9.53
N PHE A 59 3.31 -14.15 9.03
CA PHE A 59 3.02 -15.44 8.42
C PHE A 59 3.53 -16.60 9.26
N THR A 60 2.81 -17.72 9.16
CA THR A 60 3.29 -19.05 9.55
C THR A 60 3.48 -19.88 8.29
N LYS A 61 4.71 -20.35 8.04
CA LYS A 61 4.99 -21.27 6.93
C LYS A 61 4.28 -22.62 7.17
N LEU A 62 3.58 -23.12 6.16
CA LEU A 62 2.85 -24.39 6.26
C LEU A 62 3.79 -25.58 6.00
N ASN A 63 3.27 -26.78 6.24
CA ASN A 63 4.02 -28.01 5.97
C ASN A 63 4.28 -28.17 4.46
N GLU A 64 5.55 -28.16 4.08
CA GLU A 64 5.99 -28.18 2.67
C GLU A 64 5.61 -29.46 1.91
N GLU A 65 5.55 -30.61 2.58
CA GLU A 65 5.16 -31.88 1.92
C GLU A 65 3.67 -31.87 1.53
N LYS A 66 2.83 -31.17 2.29
CA LYS A 66 1.38 -31.12 2.07
C LYS A 66 0.96 -29.90 1.24
N ARG A 67 1.61 -28.77 1.48
CA ARG A 67 1.28 -27.45 0.92
C ARG A 67 2.58 -26.68 0.68
N PRO A 68 3.31 -27.01 -0.40
CA PRO A 68 4.55 -26.33 -0.71
C PRO A 68 4.34 -24.84 -0.95
N ASN A 69 5.32 -24.01 -0.57
CA ASN A 69 5.30 -22.55 -0.75
C ASN A 69 3.97 -21.90 -0.28
N SER A 70 3.46 -22.33 0.88
CA SER A 70 2.17 -21.87 1.40
C SER A 70 2.30 -21.30 2.81
N PHE A 71 1.52 -20.26 3.10
CA PHE A 71 1.60 -19.51 4.35
C PHE A 71 0.20 -19.28 4.95
N LEU A 72 0.15 -19.15 6.27
CA LEU A 72 -1.04 -18.75 7.01
C LEU A 72 -0.81 -17.38 7.65
N ALA A 73 -1.64 -16.40 7.28
CA ALA A 73 -1.80 -15.16 8.02
C ALA A 73 -3.06 -15.22 8.90
N ARG A 74 -3.01 -14.57 10.07
CA ARG A 74 -4.19 -14.31 10.90
C ARG A 74 -4.27 -12.82 11.18
N SER A 75 -5.30 -12.17 10.64
CA SER A 75 -5.51 -10.74 10.85
C SER A 75 -5.99 -10.43 12.27
N LYS A 76 -6.05 -9.15 12.60
CA LYS A 76 -6.70 -8.71 13.85
C LYS A 76 -8.20 -8.99 13.76
N PRO A 77 -8.87 -9.36 14.87
CA PRO A 77 -10.32 -9.57 14.87
C PRO A 77 -11.15 -8.36 14.41
N SER A 78 -10.59 -7.16 14.52
CA SER A 78 -11.21 -5.91 14.08
C SER A 78 -11.15 -5.66 12.57
N ASP A 79 -10.37 -6.47 11.83
CA ASP A 79 -10.10 -6.30 10.41
C ASP A 79 -10.12 -7.66 9.69
N VAL A 80 -11.33 -8.17 9.49
CA VAL A 80 -11.59 -9.53 8.99
C VAL A 80 -12.49 -9.55 7.75
N ALA A 81 -13.05 -8.40 7.39
CA ALA A 81 -14.00 -8.26 6.29
C ALA A 81 -13.97 -6.83 5.76
N ARG A 82 -14.53 -6.64 4.55
CA ARG A 82 -14.75 -5.30 4.00
C ARG A 82 -15.62 -4.47 4.94
N VAL A 83 -15.26 -3.20 5.11
CA VAL A 83 -16.03 -2.24 5.91
C VAL A 83 -16.89 -1.39 4.98
N GLU A 84 -18.04 -1.92 4.57
CA GLU A 84 -18.90 -1.27 3.56
C GLU A 84 -19.28 0.16 3.93
N SER A 85 -19.56 0.42 5.22
CA SER A 85 -19.86 1.77 5.74
C SER A 85 -18.73 2.80 5.62
N ARG A 86 -17.52 2.38 5.21
CA ARG A 86 -16.35 3.23 4.98
C ARG A 86 -15.81 3.11 3.55
N THR A 87 -16.57 2.53 2.63
CA THR A 87 -16.26 2.46 1.20
C THR A 87 -17.05 3.54 0.47
N PHE A 88 -16.37 4.51 -0.14
CA PHE A 88 -17.00 5.66 -0.78
C PHE A 88 -16.71 5.74 -2.27
N ILE A 89 -17.70 6.18 -3.05
CA ILE A 89 -17.55 6.62 -4.44
C ILE A 89 -17.54 8.15 -4.43
N CYS A 90 -16.37 8.75 -4.63
CA CYS A 90 -16.17 10.20 -4.56
C CYS A 90 -16.16 10.84 -5.95
N CYS A 91 -17.23 10.66 -6.73
CA CYS A 91 -17.47 11.41 -7.96
C CYS A 91 -17.85 12.87 -7.64
N GLU A 92 -17.78 13.77 -8.63
CA GLU A 92 -18.05 15.20 -8.40
C GLU A 92 -19.49 15.48 -7.93
N LYS A 93 -20.46 14.73 -8.44
CA LYS A 93 -21.87 14.86 -8.06
C LYS A 93 -22.35 13.58 -7.37
N GLU A 94 -23.13 13.75 -6.31
CA GLU A 94 -23.72 12.63 -5.56
C GLU A 94 -24.61 11.73 -6.42
N GLU A 95 -25.35 12.31 -7.37
CA GLU A 95 -26.23 11.56 -8.28
C GLU A 95 -25.48 10.54 -9.16
N ASP A 96 -24.21 10.80 -9.46
CA ASP A 96 -23.37 9.89 -10.25
C ASP A 96 -22.91 8.66 -9.44
N ALA A 97 -22.86 8.76 -8.11
CA ALA A 97 -22.65 7.60 -7.25
C ALA A 97 -23.90 6.71 -7.21
N GLY A 98 -25.09 7.33 -7.29
CA GLY A 98 -26.36 6.63 -7.27
C GLY A 98 -26.73 6.05 -5.90
N PRO A 99 -27.94 5.47 -5.77
CA PRO A 99 -28.55 5.16 -4.48
C PRO A 99 -27.97 3.92 -3.78
N THR A 100 -27.09 3.18 -4.45
CA THR A 100 -26.49 1.94 -3.91
C THR A 100 -25.11 2.17 -3.29
N ASN A 101 -24.59 3.39 -3.33
CA ASN A 101 -23.22 3.73 -2.93
C ASN A 101 -23.22 4.74 -1.78
N HIS A 102 -22.14 4.73 -1.01
CA HIS A 102 -21.83 5.87 -0.13
C HIS A 102 -21.08 6.92 -0.94
N TRP A 103 -21.59 8.14 -0.94
CA TRP A 103 -20.93 9.28 -1.56
C TRP A 103 -20.32 10.19 -0.50
N ALA A 104 -19.21 10.84 -0.85
CA ALA A 104 -18.62 11.93 -0.12
C ALA A 104 -18.01 12.92 -1.13
N ASP A 105 -18.02 14.21 -0.79
CA ASP A 105 -17.41 15.22 -1.66
C ASP A 105 -15.91 14.89 -1.87
N PRO A 106 -15.41 14.87 -3.12
CA PRO A 106 -14.05 14.46 -3.40
C PRO A 106 -12.99 15.38 -2.80
N LYS A 107 -13.27 16.68 -2.62
CA LYS A 107 -12.33 17.61 -1.98
C LYS A 107 -12.29 17.38 -0.48
N GLU A 108 -13.44 17.19 0.15
CA GLU A 108 -13.53 16.86 1.59
C GLU A 108 -12.86 15.52 1.92
N MET A 109 -13.11 14.50 1.10
CA MET A 109 -12.48 13.18 1.28
C MET A 109 -10.97 13.25 1.09
N LYS A 110 -10.49 13.96 0.05
CA LYS A 110 -9.05 14.18 -0.14
C LYS A 110 -8.42 14.90 1.04
N ALA A 111 -9.04 15.96 1.56
CA ALA A 111 -8.53 16.68 2.73
C ALA A 111 -8.45 15.76 3.96
N THR A 112 -9.51 14.98 4.20
CA THR A 112 -9.57 14.00 5.30
C THR A 112 -8.46 12.96 5.18
N LEU A 113 -8.28 12.35 4.01
CA LEU A 113 -7.27 11.32 3.79
C LEU A 113 -5.85 11.88 3.80
N HIS A 114 -5.64 13.09 3.29
CA HIS A 114 -4.33 13.75 3.31
C HIS A 114 -3.82 13.93 4.75
N GLU A 115 -4.69 14.33 5.69
CA GLU A 115 -4.35 14.38 7.11
C GLU A 115 -3.96 12.99 7.65
N LYS A 116 -4.69 11.93 7.27
CA LYS A 116 -4.40 10.57 7.74
C LYS A 116 -3.15 9.95 7.11
N PHE A 117 -2.80 10.35 5.89
CA PHE A 117 -1.61 9.87 5.21
C PHE A 117 -0.34 10.59 5.64
N THR A 118 -0.44 11.80 6.18
CA THR A 118 0.71 12.58 6.64
C THR A 118 1.53 11.77 7.65
N GLY A 119 2.72 11.34 7.24
CA GLY A 119 3.65 10.55 8.04
C GLY A 119 3.23 9.10 8.34
N ALA A 120 2.21 8.56 7.65
CA ALA A 120 1.64 7.25 7.95
C ALA A 120 2.59 6.06 7.73
N MET A 121 3.67 6.25 6.96
CA MET A 121 4.64 5.21 6.63
C MET A 121 5.97 5.35 7.37
N LYS A 122 6.09 6.25 8.34
CA LYS A 122 7.30 6.38 9.17
C LYS A 122 7.69 5.03 9.79
N GLY A 123 8.95 4.62 9.65
CA GLY A 123 9.44 3.33 10.13
C GLY A 123 9.10 2.14 9.23
N ARG A 124 8.65 2.38 7.99
CA ARG A 124 8.23 1.34 7.04
C ARG A 124 8.81 1.60 5.65
N THR A 125 8.94 0.52 4.88
CA THR A 125 9.18 0.57 3.43
C THR A 125 7.87 0.90 2.72
N MET A 126 7.93 1.79 1.73
CA MET A 126 6.88 1.98 0.74
C MET A 126 7.20 1.14 -0.49
N TYR A 127 6.37 0.13 -0.75
CA TYR A 127 6.46 -0.75 -1.92
C TYR A 127 5.58 -0.20 -3.06
#